data_AF-A0A9P8PBJ9-F1
#
_entry.id   AF-A0A9P8PBJ9-F1
#
_cell.length_a   1.000
_cell.length_b   1.000
_cell.length_c   1.000
_cell.angle_alpha   90.00
_cell.angle_beta   90.00
_cell.angle_gamma   90.00
#
_symmetry.space_group_name_H-M   'P 1'
#
loop_
_entity.id
_entity.type
_entity.pdbx_description
1 polymer ?
#
loop_
_entity_poly.entity_id
_entity_poly.type
_entity_poly.pdbx_seq_one_letter_code
_entity_poly.pdbx_strand_id
1 'polypeptide(L)'
;MTITTIYIVRHGYRENWLPKEVQRDSPMGDNESDPLLAAHGVEQAVELGQYLSQEVDPKPQLIFSSPFYRCVETIQPTAKELGLSIFLDRGIGEWYRPNRPTIPEPANIAVLSQYFQDLSDKWPPDTVVPSDKGEEEDELMQRCREFWTKFIPKVESQFPKASSIILVTHAAVKIALGMTLLGYTNTREFLKPEHGGDGVSTRIHASTCSLDCYKSSGAGWTMVMNGNTQFLTGGPEMNWHFATAQFEAGNLEYEDVFVTLKFPPNQYISLDRNSLNADSIKKESLEESLEDSAAERSSLRLSGLDKDKPLLQLNNNLYQGEWSKLVGSELVFNENGEFVTKVDGHIVLKSGRLENTENDKESFLAKVLQKARAVKTSNEPDSMDVDS
;
A
#
# COMPACT_ATOMS: atom_id res chain seq x y z
N MET A 1 30.33 -18.20 5.45
CA MET A 1 28.95 -17.87 5.11
C MET A 1 28.68 -18.48 3.73
N THR A 2 27.90 -19.55 3.69
CA THR A 2 27.47 -20.25 2.48
C THR A 2 26.23 -19.57 1.89
N ILE A 3 25.34 -19.04 2.73
CA ILE A 3 24.17 -18.29 2.26
C ILE A 3 24.63 -16.94 1.73
N THR A 4 24.45 -16.71 0.43
CA THR A 4 24.83 -15.47 -0.25
C THR A 4 23.64 -14.73 -0.82
N THR A 5 22.49 -15.40 -0.99
CA THR A 5 21.26 -14.81 -1.52
C THR A 5 20.07 -15.15 -0.63
N ILE A 6 19.31 -14.13 -0.25
CA ILE A 6 18.07 -14.27 0.53
C ILE A 6 16.97 -13.53 -0.23
N TYR A 7 15.90 -14.25 -0.53
CA TYR A 7 14.66 -13.67 -1.02
C TYR A 7 13.66 -13.56 0.13
N ILE A 8 12.88 -12.49 0.19
CA ILE A 8 11.81 -12.33 1.19
C ILE A 8 10.53 -11.89 0.48
N VAL A 9 9.44 -12.62 0.75
CA VAL A 9 8.14 -12.42 0.12
C VAL A 9 7.07 -12.16 1.17
N ARG A 10 6.17 -11.21 0.89
CA ARG A 10 4.90 -11.09 1.62
C ARG A 10 3.87 -12.05 1.04
N HIS A 11 3.04 -12.65 1.88
CA HIS A 11 1.86 -13.41 1.42
C HIS A 11 0.98 -12.63 0.40
N GLY A 12 0.17 -13.36 -0.37
CA GLY A 12 -0.76 -12.79 -1.36
C GLY A 12 -1.99 -12.11 -0.76
N TYR A 13 -2.89 -11.67 -1.64
CA TYR A 13 -4.14 -11.01 -1.27
C TYR A 13 -5.02 -11.86 -0.37
N ARG A 14 -5.44 -11.33 0.78
CA ARG A 14 -6.15 -12.09 1.83
C ARG A 14 -7.66 -12.15 1.57
N GLU A 15 -8.27 -13.26 1.95
CA GLU A 15 -9.72 -13.47 1.87
C GLU A 15 -10.48 -12.42 2.69
N ASN A 16 -9.97 -12.04 3.87
CA ASN A 16 -10.65 -11.09 4.76
C ASN A 16 -10.60 -9.63 4.28
N TRP A 17 -9.99 -9.37 3.12
CA TRP A 17 -10.10 -8.10 2.41
C TRP A 17 -11.23 -8.10 1.38
N LEU A 18 -11.97 -9.19 1.22
CA LEU A 18 -13.19 -9.20 0.44
C LEU A 18 -14.38 -8.77 1.33
N PRO A 19 -15.51 -8.34 0.73
CA PRO A 19 -16.76 -8.16 1.47
C PRO A 19 -17.13 -9.42 2.26
N LYS A 20 -17.62 -9.24 3.49
CA LYS A 20 -17.81 -10.35 4.46
C LYS A 20 -18.70 -11.47 3.92
N GLU A 21 -19.69 -11.12 3.10
CA GLU A 21 -20.64 -12.01 2.46
C GLU A 21 -20.03 -13.01 1.45
N VAL A 22 -18.82 -12.75 0.96
CA VAL A 22 -18.12 -13.64 0.02
C VAL A 22 -16.92 -14.36 0.62
N GLN A 23 -16.61 -14.12 1.90
CA GLN A 23 -15.47 -14.74 2.57
C GLN A 23 -15.74 -16.21 2.88
N ARG A 24 -14.74 -17.06 2.63
CA ARG A 24 -14.69 -18.46 3.06
C ARG A 24 -14.08 -18.58 4.44
N ASP A 25 -14.57 -19.52 5.25
CA ASP A 25 -14.01 -19.79 6.57
C ASP A 25 -12.62 -20.42 6.48
N SER A 26 -11.71 -19.97 7.36
CA SER A 26 -10.40 -20.57 7.50
C SER A 26 -10.46 -21.92 8.23
N PRO A 27 -9.73 -22.94 7.77
CA PRO A 27 -9.62 -24.20 8.51
C PRO A 27 -8.81 -24.04 9.82
N MET A 28 -8.12 -22.92 10.02
CA MET A 28 -7.25 -22.65 11.17
C MET A 28 -7.95 -21.87 12.30
N GLY A 29 -9.24 -21.56 12.15
CA GLY A 29 -10.00 -20.75 13.11
C GLY A 29 -10.81 -19.67 12.40
N ASP A 30 -11.01 -18.52 13.04
CA ASP A 30 -11.67 -17.40 12.38
C ASP A 30 -10.75 -16.72 11.33
N ASN A 31 -11.38 -16.04 10.37
CA ASN A 31 -10.70 -15.28 9.32
C ASN A 31 -9.97 -14.03 9.83
N GLU A 32 -10.18 -13.63 11.09
CA GLU A 32 -9.46 -12.51 11.69
C GLU A 32 -8.07 -12.94 12.19
N SER A 33 -7.93 -14.21 12.57
CA SER A 33 -6.70 -14.77 13.13
C SER A 33 -5.76 -15.30 12.06
N ASP A 34 -6.26 -16.15 11.17
CA ASP A 34 -5.47 -16.74 10.09
C ASP A 34 -6.29 -16.90 8.80
N PRO A 35 -6.57 -15.81 8.07
CA PRO A 35 -7.34 -15.88 6.83
C PRO A 35 -6.59 -16.64 5.73
N LEU A 36 -7.38 -17.26 4.85
CA LEU A 36 -6.94 -17.80 3.57
C LEU A 36 -6.48 -16.68 2.61
N LEU A 37 -5.86 -17.06 1.49
CA LEU A 37 -5.79 -16.19 0.32
C LEU A 37 -7.15 -16.13 -0.40
N ALA A 38 -7.49 -14.94 -0.91
CA ALA A 38 -8.56 -14.78 -1.90
C ALA A 38 -8.20 -15.49 -3.21
N ALA A 39 -9.17 -15.73 -4.08
CA ALA A 39 -8.92 -16.27 -5.43
C ALA A 39 -7.83 -15.44 -6.17
N HIS A 40 -7.93 -14.11 -6.09
CA HIS A 40 -6.92 -13.18 -6.60
C HIS A 40 -5.54 -13.38 -5.94
N GLY A 41 -5.49 -13.62 -4.63
CA GLY A 41 -4.23 -13.89 -3.92
C GLY A 41 -3.59 -15.21 -4.34
N VAL A 42 -4.38 -16.21 -4.69
CA VAL A 42 -3.90 -17.48 -5.26
C VAL A 42 -3.32 -17.25 -6.66
N GLU A 43 -3.95 -16.41 -7.49
CA GLU A 43 -3.40 -16.02 -8.80
C GLU A 43 -2.04 -15.33 -8.65
N GLN A 44 -1.91 -14.36 -7.73
CA GLN A 44 -0.62 -13.73 -7.41
C GLN A 44 0.46 -14.74 -6.98
N ALA A 45 0.08 -15.76 -6.21
CA ALA A 45 0.99 -16.81 -5.76
C ALA A 45 1.48 -17.69 -6.93
N VAL A 46 0.61 -17.96 -7.91
CA VAL A 46 0.97 -18.69 -9.14
C VAL A 46 1.93 -17.85 -10.00
N GLU A 47 1.64 -16.58 -10.20
CA GLU A 47 2.51 -15.66 -10.96
C GLU A 47 3.90 -15.53 -10.31
N LEU A 48 3.96 -15.46 -8.97
CA LEU A 48 5.22 -15.50 -8.21
C LEU A 48 6.00 -16.79 -8.48
N GLY A 49 5.33 -17.95 -8.45
CA GLY A 49 5.97 -19.24 -8.72
C GLY A 49 6.53 -19.36 -10.13
N GLN A 50 5.80 -18.84 -11.12
CA GLN A 50 6.26 -18.76 -12.50
C GLN A 50 7.49 -17.83 -12.63
N TYR A 51 7.43 -16.64 -12.04
CA TYR A 51 8.55 -15.69 -12.06
C TYR A 51 9.82 -16.27 -11.39
N LEU A 52 9.69 -16.87 -10.21
CA LEU A 52 10.82 -17.48 -9.48
C LEU A 52 11.44 -18.66 -10.24
N SER A 53 10.63 -19.44 -10.95
CA SER A 53 11.11 -20.61 -11.71
C SER A 53 11.71 -20.24 -13.07
N GLN A 54 11.25 -19.18 -13.70
CA GLN A 54 11.65 -18.83 -15.07
C GLN A 54 12.72 -17.73 -15.12
N GLU A 55 12.54 -16.66 -14.34
CA GLU A 55 13.27 -15.40 -14.51
C GLU A 55 14.32 -15.14 -13.41
N VAL A 56 14.16 -15.75 -12.24
CA VAL A 56 15.06 -15.50 -11.10
C VAL A 56 16.30 -16.39 -11.14
N ASP A 57 17.47 -15.73 -11.00
CA ASP A 57 18.78 -16.37 -10.88
C ASP A 57 19.65 -15.64 -9.82
N PRO A 58 20.22 -16.36 -8.82
CA PRO A 58 20.07 -17.79 -8.56
C PRO A 58 18.68 -18.14 -8.01
N LYS A 59 18.11 -19.25 -8.50
CA LYS A 59 16.86 -19.81 -7.95
C LYS A 59 16.98 -20.10 -6.44
N PRO A 60 15.92 -19.93 -5.65
CA PRO A 60 15.89 -20.44 -4.28
C PRO A 60 16.16 -21.94 -4.25
N GLN A 61 16.89 -22.40 -3.24
CA GLN A 61 17.21 -23.82 -3.03
C GLN A 61 16.56 -24.38 -1.78
N LEU A 62 16.09 -23.50 -0.88
CA LEU A 62 15.35 -23.84 0.33
C LEU A 62 14.22 -22.82 0.52
N ILE A 63 13.07 -23.30 0.95
CA ILE A 63 11.88 -22.49 1.25
C ILE A 63 11.62 -22.55 2.75
N PHE A 64 11.55 -21.38 3.39
CA PHE A 64 11.09 -21.24 4.77
C PHE A 64 9.85 -20.36 4.80
N SER A 65 8.81 -20.80 5.49
CA SER A 65 7.53 -20.10 5.54
C SER A 65 7.10 -19.85 6.97
N SER A 66 6.48 -18.70 7.19
CA SER A 66 5.61 -18.49 8.35
C SER A 66 4.55 -19.60 8.42
N PRO A 67 4.22 -20.12 9.61
CA PRO A 67 3.23 -21.20 9.72
C PRO A 67 1.77 -20.75 9.53
N PHE A 68 1.50 -19.46 9.40
CA PHE A 68 0.16 -18.96 9.02
C PHE A 68 -0.23 -19.48 7.62
N TYR A 69 -1.47 -19.96 7.48
CA TYR A 69 -1.97 -20.65 6.30
C TYR A 69 -1.68 -19.88 5.01
N ARG A 70 -1.99 -18.57 4.98
CA ARG A 70 -1.76 -17.69 3.83
C ARG A 70 -0.30 -17.68 3.33
N CYS A 71 0.68 -17.81 4.20
CA CYS A 71 2.09 -17.82 3.81
C CYS A 71 2.46 -19.15 3.14
N VAL A 72 1.98 -20.26 3.69
CA VAL A 72 2.18 -21.60 3.11
C VAL A 72 1.45 -21.71 1.76
N GLU A 73 0.21 -21.22 1.67
CA GLU A 73 -0.57 -21.15 0.43
C GLU A 73 0.13 -20.29 -0.64
N THR A 74 0.70 -19.16 -0.25
CA THR A 74 1.44 -18.27 -1.17
C THR A 74 2.65 -18.96 -1.80
N ILE A 75 3.41 -19.75 -1.04
CA ILE A 75 4.66 -20.34 -1.54
C ILE A 75 4.49 -21.73 -2.14
N GLN A 76 3.32 -22.34 -2.00
CA GLN A 76 3.06 -23.68 -2.52
C GLN A 76 3.26 -23.78 -4.05
N PRO A 77 2.77 -22.85 -4.89
CA PRO A 77 3.03 -22.91 -6.33
C PRO A 77 4.54 -22.91 -6.65
N THR A 78 5.31 -22.02 -6.01
CA THR A 78 6.77 -21.97 -6.13
C THR A 78 7.43 -23.29 -5.71
N ALA A 79 7.00 -23.87 -4.60
CA ALA A 79 7.54 -25.15 -4.12
C ALA A 79 7.34 -26.27 -5.15
N LYS A 80 6.17 -26.32 -5.79
CA LYS A 80 5.85 -27.28 -6.85
C LYS A 80 6.69 -27.04 -8.12
N GLU A 81 6.77 -25.80 -8.59
CA GLU A 81 7.54 -25.43 -9.80
C GLU A 81 9.04 -25.72 -9.64
N LEU A 82 9.60 -25.50 -8.44
CA LEU A 82 11.02 -25.72 -8.16
C LEU A 82 11.33 -27.13 -7.63
N GLY A 83 10.32 -27.94 -7.32
CA GLY A 83 10.49 -29.26 -6.70
C GLY A 83 11.12 -29.21 -5.31
N LEU A 84 10.78 -28.20 -4.51
CA LEU A 84 11.34 -27.95 -3.18
C LEU A 84 10.32 -28.26 -2.07
N SER A 85 10.82 -28.72 -0.92
CA SER A 85 10.02 -28.81 0.31
C SER A 85 9.91 -27.46 1.01
N ILE A 86 8.83 -27.27 1.75
CA ILE A 86 8.56 -26.08 2.57
C ILE A 86 8.88 -26.40 4.03
N PHE A 87 9.77 -25.62 4.64
CA PHE A 87 10.08 -25.68 6.06
C PHE A 87 9.33 -24.58 6.81
N LEU A 88 8.65 -24.93 7.90
CA LEU A 88 7.93 -23.94 8.71
C LEU A 88 8.89 -23.31 9.72
N ASP A 89 8.86 -21.99 9.90
CA ASP A 89 9.62 -21.30 10.95
C ASP A 89 8.78 -20.23 11.63
N ARG A 90 8.55 -20.37 12.94
CA ARG A 90 7.72 -19.44 13.74
C ARG A 90 8.38 -18.09 13.93
N GLY A 91 9.71 -17.99 13.79
CA GLY A 91 10.43 -16.72 13.98
C GLY A 91 10.09 -15.66 12.94
N ILE A 92 9.54 -16.10 11.80
CA ILE A 92 9.03 -15.23 10.73
C ILE A 92 7.49 -15.19 10.70
N GLY A 93 6.83 -15.63 11.77
CA GLY A 93 5.39 -15.48 11.98
C GLY A 93 4.95 -14.02 12.14
N GLU A 94 3.64 -13.77 12.05
CA GLU A 94 3.04 -12.43 12.04
C GLU A 94 3.46 -11.56 13.25
N TRP A 95 3.33 -10.26 13.09
CA TRP A 95 3.46 -9.30 14.18
C TRP A 95 2.10 -8.89 14.72
N TYR A 96 1.90 -9.08 16.03
CA TYR A 96 0.73 -8.60 16.75
C TYR A 96 1.16 -7.67 17.86
N ARG A 97 0.48 -6.53 18.00
CA ARG A 97 0.71 -5.57 19.07
C ARG A 97 0.15 -6.09 20.39
N PRO A 98 0.71 -5.69 21.54
CA PRO A 98 0.26 -6.19 22.85
C PRO A 98 -1.17 -5.79 23.21
N ASN A 99 -1.72 -4.76 22.55
CA ASN A 99 -3.08 -4.30 22.77
C ASN A 99 -4.13 -5.05 21.93
N ARG A 100 -3.73 -6.01 21.09
CA ARG A 100 -4.68 -6.82 20.33
C ARG A 100 -5.47 -7.74 21.29
N PRO A 101 -6.82 -7.82 21.20
CA PRO A 101 -7.62 -8.61 22.14
C PRO A 101 -7.24 -10.09 22.22
N THR A 102 -6.85 -10.67 21.09
CA THR A 102 -6.40 -12.05 20.96
C THR A 102 -5.10 -12.05 20.16
N ILE A 103 -4.10 -12.79 20.63
CA ILE A 103 -2.82 -13.01 19.93
C ILE A 103 -2.86 -14.44 19.35
N PRO A 104 -3.08 -14.61 18.04
CA PRO A 104 -3.15 -15.92 17.42
C PRO A 104 -1.82 -16.65 17.47
N GLU A 105 -1.89 -17.94 17.80
CA GLU A 105 -0.81 -18.89 17.58
C GLU A 105 -1.11 -19.67 16.30
N PRO A 106 -0.16 -19.76 15.35
CA PRO A 106 -0.42 -20.46 14.10
C PRO A 106 -0.44 -21.98 14.35
N ALA A 107 -1.11 -22.70 13.45
CA ALA A 107 -1.16 -24.15 13.51
C ALA A 107 0.23 -24.79 13.33
N ASN A 108 0.38 -25.99 13.90
CA ASN A 108 1.61 -26.77 13.76
C ASN A 108 1.61 -27.61 12.48
N ILE A 109 2.76 -28.24 12.18
CA ILE A 109 2.92 -29.06 10.96
C ILE A 109 1.96 -30.25 10.89
N ALA A 110 1.55 -30.82 12.02
CA ALA A 110 0.63 -31.96 12.05
C ALA A 110 -0.78 -31.58 11.59
N VAL A 111 -1.16 -30.31 11.77
CA VAL A 111 -2.42 -29.75 11.26
C VAL A 111 -2.24 -29.32 9.80
N LEU A 112 -1.20 -28.53 9.49
CA LEU A 112 -1.01 -27.98 8.15
C LEU A 112 -0.71 -29.05 7.08
N SER A 113 -0.09 -30.17 7.44
CA SER A 113 0.19 -31.28 6.50
C SER A 113 -1.07 -32.00 5.98
N GLN A 114 -2.23 -31.76 6.61
CA GLN A 114 -3.52 -32.23 6.10
C GLN A 114 -3.95 -31.45 4.85
N TYR A 115 -3.44 -30.22 4.67
CA TYR A 115 -3.77 -29.32 3.58
C TYR A 115 -2.62 -29.14 2.58
N PHE A 116 -1.38 -29.20 3.07
CA PHE A 116 -0.17 -28.97 2.26
C PHE A 116 0.76 -30.20 2.31
N GLN A 117 0.87 -30.90 1.19
CA GLN A 117 1.70 -32.12 1.08
C GLN A 117 3.20 -31.81 0.95
N ASP A 118 3.57 -30.58 0.62
CA ASP A 118 4.95 -30.16 0.33
C ASP A 118 5.74 -29.78 1.61
N LEU A 119 5.11 -29.88 2.79
CA LEU A 119 5.74 -29.56 4.08
C LEU A 119 6.77 -30.62 4.49
N SER A 120 7.87 -30.17 5.09
CA SER A 120 8.87 -31.06 5.69
C SER A 120 9.08 -30.81 7.17
N ASP A 121 9.11 -31.90 7.93
CA ASP A 121 9.40 -31.96 9.37
C ASP A 121 10.91 -31.94 9.70
N LYS A 122 11.78 -31.91 8.68
CA LYS A 122 13.23 -31.93 8.87
C LYS A 122 13.78 -30.65 9.48
N TRP A 123 12.98 -29.59 9.60
CA TRP A 123 13.37 -28.33 10.22
C TRP A 123 12.60 -28.10 11.52
N PRO A 124 13.27 -28.02 12.68
CA PRO A 124 12.62 -27.59 13.91
C PRO A 124 12.12 -26.15 13.77
N PRO A 125 10.81 -25.86 13.93
CA PRO A 125 10.23 -24.58 13.52
C PRO A 125 10.51 -23.42 14.50
N ASP A 126 10.98 -23.71 15.70
CA ASP A 126 11.20 -22.71 16.76
C ASP A 126 12.62 -22.13 16.71
N THR A 127 13.00 -21.46 15.61
CA THR A 127 14.28 -20.72 15.60
C THR A 127 14.24 -19.55 16.59
N VAL A 128 13.13 -18.81 16.56
CA VAL A 128 12.65 -17.89 17.60
C VAL A 128 11.13 -18.07 17.69
N VAL A 129 10.54 -17.89 18.86
CA VAL A 129 9.08 -17.94 19.05
C VAL A 129 8.59 -16.53 19.38
N PRO A 130 7.67 -15.94 18.59
CA PRO A 130 7.05 -14.66 18.92
C PRO A 130 6.36 -14.69 20.29
N SER A 131 6.30 -13.54 20.97
CA SER A 131 5.59 -13.39 22.24
C SER A 131 4.10 -13.74 22.11
N ASP A 132 3.60 -14.57 23.03
CA ASP A 132 2.18 -14.92 23.15
C ASP A 132 1.30 -13.76 23.68
N LYS A 133 1.94 -12.64 24.05
CA LYS A 133 1.30 -11.41 24.53
C LYS A 133 1.42 -10.26 23.53
N GLY A 134 1.85 -10.54 22.31
CA GLY A 134 2.19 -9.51 21.33
C GLY A 134 3.55 -8.86 21.62
N GLU A 135 3.96 -8.01 20.69
CA GLU A 135 5.28 -7.39 20.65
C GLU A 135 5.15 -5.91 20.28
N GLU A 136 5.85 -5.03 20.99
CA GLU A 136 6.08 -3.65 20.53
C GLU A 136 7.02 -3.63 19.29
N GLU A 137 7.11 -2.50 18.59
CA GLU A 137 7.96 -2.39 17.38
C GLU A 137 9.44 -2.72 17.66
N ASP A 138 9.97 -2.30 18.81
CA ASP A 138 11.34 -2.59 19.22
C ASP A 138 11.55 -4.06 19.57
N GLU A 139 10.52 -4.72 20.11
CA GLU A 139 10.53 -6.15 20.42
C GLU A 139 10.49 -6.98 19.13
N LEU A 140 9.67 -6.61 18.15
CA LEU A 140 9.68 -7.20 16.82
C LEU A 140 11.07 -7.07 16.16
N MET A 141 11.68 -5.89 16.25
CA MET A 141 13.04 -5.68 15.73
C MET A 141 14.06 -6.57 16.45
N GLN A 142 13.93 -6.73 17.77
CA GLN A 142 14.78 -7.62 18.56
C GLN A 142 14.59 -9.09 18.15
N ARG A 143 13.35 -9.53 17.98
CA ARG A 143 13.00 -10.87 17.46
C ARG A 143 13.67 -11.12 16.12
N CYS A 144 13.59 -10.18 15.18
CA CYS A 144 14.20 -10.33 13.85
C CYS A 144 15.74 -10.37 13.89
N ARG A 145 16.38 -9.58 14.76
CA ARG A 145 17.84 -9.67 14.99
C ARG A 145 18.27 -11.01 15.55
N GLU A 146 17.54 -11.49 16.55
CA GLU A 146 17.80 -12.79 17.17
C GLU A 146 17.55 -13.93 16.18
N PHE A 147 16.50 -13.81 15.38
CA PHE A 147 16.20 -14.73 14.29
C PHE A 147 17.39 -14.85 13.35
N TRP A 148 17.93 -13.75 12.79
CA TRP A 148 19.08 -13.84 11.88
C TRP A 148 20.32 -14.46 12.52
N THR A 149 20.57 -14.14 13.79
CA THR A 149 21.71 -14.65 14.57
C THR A 149 21.65 -16.18 14.74
N LYS A 150 20.45 -16.75 14.84
CA LYS A 150 20.23 -18.20 15.00
C LYS A 150 19.99 -18.92 13.68
N PHE A 151 19.21 -18.30 12.80
CA PHE A 151 18.68 -18.88 11.57
C PHE A 151 19.79 -19.17 10.56
N ILE A 152 20.62 -18.18 10.20
CA ILE A 152 21.66 -18.36 9.18
C ILE A 152 22.65 -19.48 9.59
N PRO A 153 23.22 -19.49 10.82
CA PRO A 153 24.11 -20.58 11.23
C PRO A 153 23.42 -21.95 11.23
N LYS A 154 22.14 -22.00 11.61
CA LYS A 154 21.36 -23.25 11.60
C LYS A 154 21.14 -23.76 10.18
N VAL A 155 20.78 -22.88 9.23
CA VAL A 155 20.65 -23.24 7.81
C VAL A 155 21.99 -23.71 7.24
N GLU A 156 23.08 -22.98 7.47
CA GLU A 156 24.41 -23.33 6.94
C GLU A 156 24.93 -24.65 7.49
N SER A 157 24.62 -24.95 8.75
CA SER A 157 24.96 -26.23 9.39
C SER A 157 24.16 -27.40 8.80
N GLN A 158 22.85 -27.22 8.62
CA GLN A 158 21.95 -28.28 8.19
C GLN A 158 21.95 -28.49 6.66
N PHE A 159 22.17 -27.43 5.89
CA PHE A 159 22.13 -27.41 4.44
C PHE A 159 23.39 -26.75 3.85
N PRO A 160 24.60 -27.32 4.06
CA PRO A 160 25.87 -26.69 3.75
C PRO A 160 26.16 -26.45 2.25
N LYS A 161 25.28 -26.94 1.36
CA LYS A 161 25.37 -26.75 -0.09
C LYS A 161 24.42 -25.66 -0.62
N ALA A 162 23.47 -25.21 0.20
CA ALA A 162 22.57 -24.15 -0.20
C ALA A 162 23.27 -22.80 -0.07
N SER A 163 23.09 -21.94 -1.07
CA SER A 163 23.56 -20.54 -1.09
C SER A 163 22.43 -19.54 -1.35
N SER A 164 21.26 -20.01 -1.78
CA SER A 164 20.08 -19.19 -2.08
C SER A 164 18.85 -19.72 -1.35
N ILE A 165 18.16 -18.87 -0.60
CA ILE A 165 16.96 -19.23 0.18
C ILE A 165 15.84 -18.23 -0.04
N ILE A 166 14.59 -18.65 0.20
CA ILE A 166 13.43 -17.76 0.20
C ILE A 166 12.66 -17.88 1.51
N LEU A 167 12.26 -16.72 2.05
CA LEU A 167 11.41 -16.58 3.23
C LEU A 167 10.05 -16.04 2.81
N VAL A 168 8.95 -16.66 3.25
CA VAL A 168 7.59 -16.13 3.05
C VAL A 168 6.97 -15.76 4.38
N THR A 169 6.54 -14.50 4.48
CA THR A 169 6.14 -13.87 5.74
C THR A 169 5.09 -12.77 5.49
N HIS A 170 4.98 -11.83 6.42
CA HIS A 170 3.98 -10.77 6.48
C HIS A 170 4.61 -9.40 6.27
N ALA A 171 3.83 -8.34 6.03
CA ALA A 171 4.38 -7.03 5.67
C ALA A 171 5.33 -6.45 6.73
N ALA A 172 4.87 -6.40 7.98
CA ALA A 172 5.65 -5.85 9.09
C ALA A 172 6.95 -6.63 9.31
N VAL A 173 6.85 -7.95 9.25
CA VAL A 173 7.96 -8.88 9.48
C VAL A 173 8.95 -8.86 8.32
N LYS A 174 8.48 -8.79 7.06
CA LYS A 174 9.30 -8.60 5.86
C LYS A 174 10.18 -7.36 5.98
N ILE A 175 9.57 -6.22 6.35
CA ILE A 175 10.31 -4.97 6.55
C ILE A 175 11.29 -5.10 7.71
N ALA A 176 10.87 -5.62 8.87
CA ALA A 176 11.75 -5.76 10.03
C ALA A 176 12.92 -6.72 9.76
N LEU A 177 12.69 -7.85 9.08
CA LEU A 177 13.74 -8.77 8.64
C LEU A 177 14.73 -8.07 7.71
N GLY A 178 14.23 -7.31 6.71
CA GLY A 178 15.07 -6.56 5.80
C GLY A 178 15.92 -5.49 6.48
N MET A 179 15.30 -4.66 7.33
CA MET A 179 15.97 -3.58 8.06
C MET A 179 17.03 -4.13 9.03
N THR A 180 16.72 -5.20 9.76
CA THR A 180 17.69 -5.83 10.67
C THR A 180 18.83 -6.54 9.95
N LEU A 181 18.56 -7.19 8.81
CA LEU A 181 19.59 -7.82 7.97
C LEU A 181 20.61 -6.79 7.44
N LEU A 182 20.13 -5.59 7.10
CA LEU A 182 20.93 -4.45 6.65
C LEU A 182 21.55 -3.64 7.80
N GLY A 183 21.35 -4.04 9.07
CA GLY A 183 21.99 -3.41 10.22
C GLY A 183 21.33 -2.13 10.74
N TYR A 184 20.06 -1.86 10.37
CA TYR A 184 19.31 -0.73 10.91
C TYR A 184 18.76 -1.04 12.32
N THR A 185 18.55 0.02 13.10
CA THR A 185 18.05 -0.08 14.47
C THR A 185 16.53 0.02 14.56
N ASN A 186 15.86 0.58 13.54
CA ASN A 186 14.40 0.70 13.47
C ASN A 186 13.87 0.39 12.05
N THR A 187 12.55 0.27 11.92
CA THR A 187 11.84 -0.03 10.66
C THR A 187 11.43 1.21 9.86
N ARG A 188 11.79 2.41 10.32
CA ARG A 188 11.26 3.70 9.86
C ARG A 188 12.30 4.57 9.16
N GLU A 189 13.55 4.14 9.10
CA GLU A 189 14.59 4.83 8.31
C GLU A 189 14.43 4.60 6.80
N PHE A 190 14.99 5.52 6.02
CA PHE A 190 15.17 5.34 4.58
C PHE A 190 16.40 4.46 4.32
N LEU A 191 16.34 3.64 3.27
CA LEU A 191 17.46 2.83 2.84
C LEU A 191 18.57 3.74 2.31
N LYS A 192 19.79 3.48 2.77
CA LYS A 192 21.00 4.23 2.38
C LYS A 192 21.52 3.72 1.03
N PRO A 193 22.32 4.51 0.30
CA PRO A 193 22.92 4.11 -0.98
C PRO A 193 23.63 2.74 -0.95
N GLU A 194 24.41 2.46 0.09
CA GLU A 194 25.12 1.19 0.27
C GLU A 194 24.18 -0.02 0.46
N HIS A 195 22.92 0.23 0.80
CA HIS A 195 21.89 -0.77 1.02
C HIS A 195 20.81 -0.78 -0.09
N GLY A 196 21.06 -0.11 -1.23
CA GLY A 196 20.15 -0.12 -2.37
C GLY A 196 19.06 0.96 -2.36
N GLY A 197 19.19 1.99 -1.52
CA GLY A 197 18.29 3.15 -1.52
C GLY A 197 18.97 4.45 -1.97
N ASP A 198 18.30 5.57 -1.73
CA ASP A 198 18.79 6.93 -2.02
C ASP A 198 19.14 7.72 -0.75
N GLY A 199 18.86 7.17 0.44
CA GLY A 199 19.02 7.82 1.74
C GLY A 199 17.97 8.88 2.06
N VAL A 200 16.98 9.09 1.18
CA VAL A 200 16.05 10.24 1.28
C VAL A 200 14.59 9.84 1.16
N SER A 201 14.27 8.89 0.28
CA SER A 201 12.88 8.50 0.00
C SER A 201 12.65 7.00 -0.03
N THR A 202 13.69 6.20 -0.27
CA THR A 202 13.54 4.76 -0.51
C THR A 202 13.25 4.02 0.78
N ARG A 203 12.16 3.25 0.80
CA ARG A 203 11.75 2.36 1.90
C ARG A 203 11.54 0.95 1.37
N ILE A 204 11.59 -0.04 2.24
CA ILE A 204 11.23 -1.41 1.85
C ILE A 204 9.75 -1.45 1.50
N HIS A 205 9.42 -1.85 0.27
CA HIS A 205 8.05 -2.00 -0.19
C HIS A 205 7.50 -3.37 0.19
N ALA A 206 6.28 -3.41 0.73
CA ALA A 206 5.67 -4.64 1.23
C ALA A 206 4.25 -4.83 0.69
N SER A 207 4.03 -4.63 -0.61
CA SER A 207 2.81 -5.07 -1.30
C SER A 207 2.60 -6.58 -1.23
N THR A 208 1.38 -7.04 -1.50
CA THR A 208 1.04 -8.46 -1.61
C THR A 208 1.91 -9.15 -2.64
N CYS A 209 2.39 -10.36 -2.34
CA CYS A 209 3.30 -11.13 -3.18
C CYS A 209 4.58 -10.38 -3.63
N SER A 210 4.95 -9.26 -3.00
CA SER A 210 6.15 -8.51 -3.40
C SER A 210 7.42 -9.24 -3.00
N LEU A 211 8.41 -9.23 -3.90
CA LEU A 211 9.68 -9.95 -3.74
C LEU A 211 10.84 -8.99 -3.44
N ASP A 212 11.53 -9.21 -2.33
CA ASP A 212 12.85 -8.64 -2.06
C ASP A 212 13.96 -9.62 -2.42
N CYS A 213 15.15 -9.09 -2.73
CA CYS A 213 16.37 -9.88 -2.88
C CYS A 213 17.52 -9.16 -2.18
N TYR A 214 18.23 -9.89 -1.33
CA TYR A 214 19.42 -9.44 -0.62
C TYR A 214 20.61 -10.30 -1.01
N LYS A 215 21.75 -9.66 -1.29
CA LYS A 215 23.01 -10.34 -1.60
C LYS A 215 24.08 -10.01 -0.57
N SER A 216 24.82 -11.03 -0.15
CA SER A 216 25.97 -10.88 0.74
C SER A 216 27.21 -10.52 -0.06
N SER A 217 27.96 -9.52 0.41
CA SER A 217 29.25 -9.09 -0.17
C SER A 217 30.45 -9.45 0.71
N GLY A 218 30.26 -10.29 1.74
CA GLY A 218 31.28 -10.64 2.73
C GLY A 218 31.53 -9.56 3.79
N ALA A 219 31.27 -8.29 3.47
CA ALA A 219 31.29 -7.15 4.41
C ALA A 219 29.91 -6.83 5.03
N GLY A 220 28.84 -7.40 4.48
CA GLY A 220 27.46 -7.15 4.89
C GLY A 220 26.47 -7.61 3.83
N TRP A 221 25.23 -7.16 3.96
CA TRP A 221 24.14 -7.41 3.01
C TRP A 221 23.75 -6.13 2.28
N THR A 222 23.37 -6.26 1.01
CA THR A 222 22.79 -5.17 0.21
C THR A 222 21.49 -5.66 -0.40
N MET A 223 20.44 -4.83 -0.37
CA MET A 223 19.21 -5.09 -1.11
C MET A 223 19.45 -4.78 -2.58
N VAL A 224 19.17 -5.76 -3.45
CA VAL A 224 19.30 -5.63 -4.92
C VAL A 224 17.95 -5.68 -5.63
N MET A 225 16.88 -5.98 -4.90
CA MET A 225 15.49 -5.92 -5.36
C MET A 225 14.61 -5.51 -4.18
N ASN A 226 13.76 -4.50 -4.39
CA ASN A 226 12.91 -3.92 -3.35
C ASN A 226 11.43 -4.04 -3.74
N GLY A 227 10.73 -5.00 -3.16
CA GLY A 227 9.30 -5.25 -3.34
C GLY A 227 8.87 -5.34 -4.80
N ASN A 228 9.62 -6.10 -5.61
CA ASN A 228 9.28 -6.28 -7.01
C ASN A 228 7.90 -6.94 -7.17
N THR A 229 7.07 -6.35 -8.02
CA THR A 229 5.71 -6.79 -8.37
C THR A 229 5.48 -6.72 -9.88
N GLN A 230 6.53 -6.49 -10.69
CA GLN A 230 6.40 -6.36 -12.14
C GLN A 230 5.90 -7.64 -12.83
N PHE A 231 6.01 -8.79 -12.17
CA PHE A 231 5.48 -10.07 -12.64
C PHE A 231 4.00 -10.28 -12.30
N LEU A 232 3.41 -9.43 -11.47
CA LEU A 232 2.01 -9.52 -11.09
C LEU A 232 1.14 -8.79 -12.12
N THR A 233 0.12 -9.45 -12.66
CA THR A 233 -0.79 -8.83 -13.64
C THR A 233 -1.54 -7.63 -13.02
N GLY A 234 -1.87 -7.71 -11.73
CA GLY A 234 -2.53 -6.63 -10.98
C GLY A 234 -1.59 -5.53 -10.48
N GLY A 235 -0.27 -5.67 -10.66
CA GLY A 235 0.71 -4.75 -10.10
C GLY A 235 0.74 -4.74 -8.55
N PRO A 236 1.32 -3.69 -7.93
CA PRO A 236 1.44 -3.61 -6.48
C PRO A 236 0.10 -3.27 -5.81
N GLU A 237 -0.31 -4.09 -4.85
CA GLU A 237 -1.52 -3.88 -4.05
C GLU A 237 -1.22 -3.87 -2.55
N MET A 238 -2.07 -3.21 -1.77
CA MET A 238 -2.08 -3.23 -0.30
C MET A 238 -0.70 -2.97 0.34
N ASN A 239 0.11 -2.08 -0.25
CA ASN A 239 1.42 -1.77 0.30
C ASN A 239 1.30 -1.26 1.74
N TRP A 240 2.16 -1.74 2.62
CA TRP A 240 2.13 -1.37 4.04
C TRP A 240 3.52 -0.98 4.50
N HIS A 241 3.62 0.02 5.37
CA HIS A 241 4.89 0.42 5.97
C HIS A 241 4.66 1.08 7.34
N PHE A 242 5.55 0.83 8.29
CA PHE A 242 5.47 1.38 9.66
C PHE A 242 5.25 2.91 9.67
N ALA A 243 6.00 3.64 8.83
CA ALA A 243 5.94 5.10 8.72
C ALA A 243 4.60 5.67 8.23
N THR A 244 3.77 4.89 7.55
CA THR A 244 2.54 5.39 6.90
C THR A 244 1.28 4.71 7.40
N ALA A 245 1.39 3.50 7.94
CA ALA A 245 0.25 2.75 8.45
C ALA A 245 -0.09 3.11 9.89
N GLN A 246 -1.38 3.29 10.17
CA GLN A 246 -1.90 3.49 11.52
C GLN A 246 -2.28 2.16 12.21
N PHE A 247 -2.45 1.09 11.43
CA PHE A 247 -2.89 -0.23 11.90
C PHE A 247 -1.90 -1.35 11.55
N GLU A 248 -2.07 -2.51 12.19
CA GLU A 248 -1.42 -3.76 11.78
C GLU A 248 -1.75 -4.10 10.33
N ALA A 249 -0.80 -4.68 9.60
CA ALA A 249 -0.96 -4.95 8.18
C ALA A 249 -2.17 -5.87 7.90
N GLY A 250 -3.17 -5.35 7.18
CA GLY A 250 -4.35 -6.12 6.77
C GLY A 250 -5.36 -6.45 7.88
N ASN A 251 -5.34 -5.75 9.02
CA ASN A 251 -6.44 -5.77 9.99
C ASN A 251 -7.49 -4.71 9.60
N LEU A 252 -8.77 -5.09 9.51
CA LEU A 252 -9.96 -4.25 9.21
C LEU A 252 -9.65 -2.86 8.59
N GLU A 253 -8.99 -2.82 7.43
CA GLU A 253 -8.67 -1.58 6.69
C GLU A 253 -9.93 -0.95 6.03
N TYR A 254 -11.12 -1.21 6.58
CA TYR A 254 -12.41 -0.74 6.07
C TYR A 254 -13.05 0.40 6.87
N GLU A 255 -12.39 0.94 7.89
CA GLU A 255 -12.87 2.17 8.54
C GLU A 255 -12.15 3.45 8.08
N ASP A 256 -11.10 3.35 7.25
CA ASP A 256 -10.42 4.52 6.67
C ASP A 256 -10.51 4.55 5.15
N VAL A 257 -11.46 5.34 4.65
CA VAL A 257 -11.37 5.91 3.31
C VAL A 257 -10.25 6.95 3.32
N PHE A 258 -9.09 6.61 2.78
CA PHE A 258 -8.01 7.58 2.59
C PHE A 258 -8.39 8.55 1.45
N VAL A 259 -8.91 9.73 1.81
CA VAL A 259 -8.82 10.94 0.96
C VAL A 259 -7.72 11.82 1.52
N THR A 260 -6.53 11.77 0.92
CA THR A 260 -5.47 12.73 1.25
C THR A 260 -5.74 14.06 0.54
N LEU A 261 -6.11 15.08 1.33
CA LEU A 261 -6.08 16.49 0.94
C LEU A 261 -4.81 17.13 1.53
N LYS A 262 -4.01 17.83 0.72
CA LYS A 262 -3.01 18.81 1.20
C LYS A 262 -3.48 20.24 0.84
N PHE A 263 -3.49 21.10 1.85
CA PHE A 263 -3.71 22.56 1.80
C PHE A 263 -2.36 23.31 2.03
N PRO A 264 -2.26 24.62 1.73
CA PRO A 264 -1.03 25.30 1.26
C PRO A 264 -0.12 25.82 2.38
N PRO A 265 1.18 26.11 2.15
CA PRO A 265 1.66 27.48 2.34
C PRO A 265 2.41 28.17 1.16
N ASN A 266 1.81 29.21 0.59
CA ASN A 266 2.44 30.54 0.56
C ASN A 266 1.43 31.60 0.12
N GLN A 267 1.16 32.55 1.03
CA GLN A 267 0.64 33.84 0.65
C GLN A 267 1.72 34.59 -0.13
N TYR A 268 1.35 35.18 -1.28
CA TYR A 268 1.97 36.41 -1.74
C TYR A 268 0.93 37.52 -1.69
N ILE A 269 1.04 38.34 -0.66
CA ILE A 269 0.48 39.69 -0.66
C ILE A 269 1.45 40.54 -1.47
N SER A 270 1.01 41.03 -2.63
CA SER A 270 1.63 42.19 -3.27
C SER A 270 0.98 43.44 -2.68
N LEU A 271 1.71 44.13 -1.80
CA LEU A 271 1.38 45.49 -1.42
C LEU A 271 1.89 46.40 -2.53
N ASP A 272 0.98 46.99 -3.30
CA ASP A 272 1.31 48.17 -4.09
C ASP A 272 1.06 49.44 -3.27
N ARG A 273 2.00 50.37 -3.41
CA ARG A 273 2.42 51.34 -2.40
C ARG A 273 1.72 52.70 -2.53
N ASN A 274 0.50 52.75 -3.08
CA ASN A 274 -0.13 54.01 -3.51
C ASN A 274 -1.64 54.18 -3.23
N SER A 275 -2.29 53.35 -2.43
CA SER A 275 -3.66 53.64 -1.97
C SER A 275 -3.69 54.21 -0.54
N LEU A 276 -2.87 55.24 -0.29
CA LEU A 276 -2.98 56.11 0.87
C LEU A 276 -3.83 57.35 0.52
N ASN A 277 -4.96 57.48 1.24
CA ASN A 277 -5.69 58.72 1.58
C ASN A 277 -6.54 59.40 0.46
N ALA A 278 -7.62 60.12 0.75
CA ALA A 278 -8.18 60.69 1.99
C ALA A 278 -9.74 60.67 1.85
N ASP A 279 -10.57 60.41 2.86
CA ASP A 279 -10.82 61.31 3.99
C ASP A 279 -11.57 60.62 5.15
N SER A 280 -11.06 60.88 6.35
CA SER A 280 -11.77 60.89 7.63
C SER A 280 -12.19 59.56 8.30
N ILE A 281 -11.19 58.94 8.93
CA ILE A 281 -11.36 58.42 10.29
C ILE A 281 -11.88 59.53 11.20
N LYS A 282 -12.99 59.27 11.92
CA LYS A 282 -13.25 59.88 13.22
C LYS A 282 -13.39 58.78 14.27
N LYS A 283 -12.38 58.77 15.15
CA LYS A 283 -12.32 58.39 16.57
C LYS A 283 -13.02 57.10 16.98
N GLU A 284 -12.30 55.99 17.16
CA GLU A 284 -11.31 55.75 18.24
C GLU A 284 -11.91 55.96 19.64
N SER A 285 -12.33 54.86 20.25
CA SER A 285 -11.54 54.19 21.30
C SER A 285 -12.18 52.81 21.52
N LEU A 286 -11.52 51.69 21.17
CA LEU A 286 -10.67 50.95 22.13
C LEU A 286 -11.46 50.76 23.44
N GLU A 287 -12.07 49.64 23.77
CA GLU A 287 -11.72 48.20 23.72
C GLU A 287 -13.07 47.47 23.98
N GLU A 288 -13.38 46.24 23.54
CA GLU A 288 -12.63 44.99 23.60
C GLU A 288 -13.34 44.03 22.60
N SER A 289 -12.67 43.65 21.50
CA SER A 289 -12.13 42.30 21.29
C SER A 289 -13.20 41.28 20.83
N LEU A 290 -13.19 40.63 19.65
CA LEU A 290 -12.18 40.39 18.63
C LEU A 290 -12.91 40.04 17.31
N GLU A 291 -12.58 40.80 16.27
CA GLU A 291 -12.35 40.40 14.86
C GLU A 291 -13.37 39.56 14.08
N ASP A 292 -13.99 40.25 13.12
CA ASP A 292 -14.62 39.73 11.91
C ASP A 292 -13.71 40.06 10.71
N SER A 293 -13.20 39.05 9.99
CA SER A 293 -12.81 39.19 8.58
C SER A 293 -12.75 37.80 7.91
N ALA A 294 -13.69 37.50 7.02
CA ALA A 294 -13.65 36.31 6.17
C ALA A 294 -13.63 36.74 4.70
N ALA A 295 -12.47 36.61 4.06
CA ALA A 295 -12.29 36.87 2.63
C ALA A 295 -13.18 35.95 1.75
N GLU A 296 -13.69 36.49 0.63
CA GLU A 296 -14.48 35.73 -0.36
C GLU A 296 -13.70 34.52 -0.89
N ARG A 297 -14.25 33.32 -0.68
CA ARG A 297 -13.66 32.05 -1.14
C ARG A 297 -14.12 31.75 -2.56
N SER A 298 -13.17 31.65 -3.50
CA SER A 298 -13.40 31.06 -4.81
C SER A 298 -13.94 29.63 -4.65
N SER A 299 -15.03 29.28 -5.34
CA SER A 299 -15.61 27.94 -5.26
C SER A 299 -15.46 27.20 -6.58
N LEU A 300 -14.88 26.00 -6.51
CA LEU A 300 -14.69 25.09 -7.63
C LEU A 300 -15.54 23.84 -7.40
N ARG A 301 -16.33 23.42 -8.38
CA ARG A 301 -17.10 22.18 -8.34
C ARG A 301 -16.82 21.35 -9.58
N LEU A 302 -16.62 20.05 -9.36
CA LEU A 302 -16.30 19.06 -10.37
C LEU A 302 -17.39 17.99 -10.35
N SER A 303 -17.81 17.53 -11.53
CA SER A 303 -18.78 16.44 -11.66
C SER A 303 -18.52 15.61 -12.90
N GLY A 304 -18.75 14.29 -12.79
CA GLY A 304 -18.56 13.35 -13.89
C GLY A 304 -17.09 13.20 -14.30
N LEU A 305 -16.16 13.18 -13.34
CA LEU A 305 -14.72 12.98 -13.59
C LEU A 305 -14.39 11.60 -14.20
N ASP A 306 -15.28 10.64 -13.98
CA ASP A 306 -15.32 9.31 -14.58
C ASP A 306 -15.79 9.31 -16.04
N LYS A 307 -16.26 10.45 -16.57
CA LYS A 307 -16.79 10.58 -17.93
C LYS A 307 -15.77 11.24 -18.85
N ASP A 308 -15.87 10.96 -20.15
CA ASP A 308 -14.96 11.52 -21.17
C ASP A 308 -15.01 13.06 -21.25
N LYS A 309 -16.16 13.65 -20.89
CA LYS A 309 -16.39 15.11 -20.89
C LYS A 309 -16.88 15.60 -19.53
N PRO A 310 -15.99 15.73 -18.52
CA PRO A 310 -16.35 16.18 -17.18
C PRO A 310 -16.83 17.63 -17.18
N LEU A 311 -17.63 18.00 -16.17
CA LEU A 311 -18.12 19.38 -16.01
C LEU A 311 -17.43 20.06 -14.84
N LEU A 312 -17.03 21.31 -15.08
CA LEU A 312 -16.32 22.16 -14.12
C LEU A 312 -17.10 23.47 -13.91
N GLN A 313 -17.47 23.77 -12.67
CA GLN A 313 -18.00 25.07 -12.29
C GLN A 313 -16.94 25.84 -11.50
N LEU A 314 -16.52 27.00 -12.01
CA LEU A 314 -15.64 27.93 -11.32
C LEU A 314 -16.41 29.21 -11.03
N ASN A 315 -16.66 29.47 -9.74
CA ASN A 315 -17.55 30.52 -9.28
C ASN A 315 -18.92 30.41 -9.98
N ASN A 316 -19.33 31.46 -10.72
CA ASN A 316 -20.61 31.48 -11.43
C ASN A 316 -20.52 30.97 -12.88
N ASN A 317 -19.36 30.50 -13.33
CA ASN A 317 -19.12 30.07 -14.70
C ASN A 317 -19.03 28.56 -14.80
N LEU A 318 -19.72 27.97 -15.78
CA LEU A 318 -19.70 26.53 -16.05
C LEU A 318 -18.96 26.24 -17.36
N TYR A 319 -18.11 25.23 -17.32
CA TYR A 319 -17.21 24.79 -18.39
C TYR A 319 -17.34 23.28 -18.61
N GLN A 320 -17.06 22.85 -19.82
CA GLN A 320 -16.94 21.43 -20.19
C GLN A 320 -15.47 21.11 -20.46
N GLY A 321 -14.97 20.09 -19.77
CA GLY A 321 -13.61 19.58 -19.90
C GLY A 321 -13.53 18.45 -20.91
N GLU A 322 -12.32 18.25 -21.45
CA GLU A 322 -11.94 17.08 -22.25
C GLU A 322 -10.61 16.55 -21.72
N TRP A 323 -10.52 15.23 -21.54
CA TRP A 323 -9.28 14.59 -21.10
C TRP A 323 -8.24 14.57 -22.21
N SER A 324 -7.02 14.99 -21.88
CA SER A 324 -5.86 14.96 -22.76
C SER A 324 -4.73 14.16 -22.11
N LYS A 325 -4.15 13.23 -22.86
CA LYS A 325 -3.00 12.44 -22.42
C LYS A 325 -1.73 13.29 -22.44
N LEU A 326 -0.91 13.14 -21.41
CA LEU A 326 0.38 13.80 -21.31
C LEU A 326 1.40 13.23 -22.31
N VAL A 327 2.10 14.12 -22.99
CA VAL A 327 3.30 13.78 -23.77
C VAL A 327 4.51 14.06 -22.87
N GLY A 328 4.89 13.07 -22.05
CA GLY A 328 5.98 13.20 -21.08
C GLY A 328 5.55 12.83 -19.65
N SER A 329 6.35 13.20 -18.65
CA SER A 329 6.03 13.01 -17.22
C SER A 329 6.03 14.35 -16.51
N GLU A 330 4.89 14.70 -15.91
CA GLU A 330 4.77 15.91 -15.10
C GLU A 330 4.60 15.52 -13.64
N LEU A 331 5.32 16.20 -12.75
CA LEU A 331 5.44 15.88 -11.35
C LEU A 331 5.02 17.11 -10.54
N VAL A 332 4.08 16.94 -9.63
CA VAL A 332 3.60 17.96 -8.71
C VAL A 332 4.45 17.88 -7.45
N PHE A 333 4.96 19.02 -7.01
CA PHE A 333 5.67 19.17 -5.75
C PHE A 333 4.93 20.21 -4.91
N ASN A 334 4.93 20.07 -3.59
CA ASN A 334 4.38 21.08 -2.70
C ASN A 334 5.33 22.28 -2.59
N GLU A 335 4.90 23.32 -1.92
CA GLU A 335 5.66 24.55 -1.69
C GLU A 335 6.92 24.41 -0.81
N ASN A 336 7.13 23.25 -0.18
CA ASN A 336 8.38 22.89 0.48
C ASN A 336 9.34 22.13 -0.46
N GLY A 337 8.98 21.95 -1.73
CA GLY A 337 9.77 21.23 -2.73
C GLY A 337 9.65 19.70 -2.63
N GLU A 338 8.70 19.17 -1.86
CA GLU A 338 8.47 17.72 -1.72
C GLU A 338 7.54 17.22 -2.82
N PHE A 339 7.90 16.11 -3.44
CA PHE A 339 7.09 15.47 -4.46
C PHE A 339 5.75 15.01 -3.88
N VAL A 340 4.66 15.36 -4.56
CA VAL A 340 3.27 15.11 -4.17
C VAL A 340 2.67 14.00 -5.02
N THR A 341 2.72 14.15 -6.35
CA THR A 341 2.17 13.14 -7.28
C THR A 341 2.69 13.34 -8.69
N LYS A 342 2.58 12.32 -9.53
CA LYS A 342 2.69 12.45 -10.97
C LYS A 342 1.33 12.81 -11.55
N VAL A 343 1.30 13.65 -12.59
CA VAL A 343 0.06 13.97 -13.29
C VAL A 343 -0.19 12.90 -14.35
N ASP A 344 -1.36 12.27 -14.31
CA ASP A 344 -1.73 11.18 -15.22
C ASP A 344 -2.44 11.68 -16.50
N GLY A 345 -3.05 12.86 -16.44
CA GLY A 345 -3.70 13.51 -17.58
C GLY A 345 -4.18 14.92 -17.24
N HIS A 346 -4.46 15.72 -18.27
CA HIS A 346 -5.01 17.07 -18.11
C HIS A 346 -6.47 17.12 -18.56
N ILE A 347 -7.30 17.88 -17.82
CA ILE A 347 -8.61 18.28 -18.30
C ILE A 347 -8.46 19.63 -19.00
N VAL A 348 -8.58 19.65 -20.33
CA VAL A 348 -8.53 20.86 -21.13
C VAL A 348 -9.94 21.43 -21.25
N LEU A 349 -10.12 22.69 -20.85
CA LEU A 349 -11.41 23.36 -20.96
C LEU A 349 -11.56 23.96 -22.36
N LYS A 350 -12.58 23.54 -23.12
CA LYS A 350 -12.90 24.22 -24.37
C LYS A 350 -13.47 25.60 -24.07
N SER A 351 -13.00 26.61 -24.80
CA SER A 351 -13.48 27.99 -24.67
C SER A 351 -14.92 28.11 -25.17
N GLY A 352 -15.86 28.03 -24.23
CA GLY A 352 -17.29 28.23 -24.44
C GLY A 352 -17.97 28.29 -23.07
N ARG A 353 -18.47 29.47 -22.70
CA ARG A 353 -19.19 29.67 -21.44
C ARG A 353 -20.55 29.02 -21.59
N LEU A 354 -20.87 27.99 -20.82
CA LEU A 354 -22.24 27.50 -20.73
C LEU A 354 -23.04 28.60 -20.02
N GLU A 355 -23.81 29.38 -20.78
CA GLU A 355 -24.57 30.50 -20.24
C GLU A 355 -25.55 30.02 -19.18
N ASN A 356 -25.38 30.52 -17.96
CA ASN A 356 -26.33 30.32 -16.88
C ASN A 356 -27.49 31.28 -17.15
N THR A 357 -28.49 30.83 -17.91
CA THR A 357 -29.72 31.63 -18.11
C THR A 357 -30.32 31.89 -16.72
N GLU A 358 -30.43 33.16 -16.33
CA GLU A 358 -30.98 33.64 -15.06
C GLU A 358 -32.42 33.11 -14.86
N ASN A 359 -32.53 31.86 -14.40
CA ASN A 359 -33.81 31.25 -14.11
C ASN A 359 -34.01 31.30 -12.60
N ASP A 360 -35.14 31.90 -12.23
CA ASP A 360 -35.69 31.92 -10.88
C ASP A 360 -35.54 30.54 -10.20
N LYS A 361 -35.02 30.55 -8.97
CA LYS A 361 -34.62 29.36 -8.20
C LYS A 361 -35.76 28.35 -8.07
N GLU A 362 -37.01 28.80 -7.99
CA GLU A 362 -38.19 27.91 -7.94
C GLU A 362 -38.43 27.18 -9.27
N SER A 363 -38.28 27.88 -10.41
CA SER A 363 -38.41 27.30 -11.76
C SER A 363 -37.28 26.31 -12.07
N PHE A 364 -36.07 26.59 -11.59
CA PHE A 364 -34.91 25.71 -11.75
C PHE A 364 -35.10 24.38 -11.01
N LEU A 365 -35.50 24.42 -9.73
CA LEU A 365 -35.67 23.22 -8.92
C LEU A 365 -36.78 22.31 -9.48
N ALA A 366 -37.87 22.90 -9.96
CA ALA A 366 -38.97 22.19 -10.60
C ALA A 366 -38.52 21.47 -11.89
N LYS A 367 -37.73 22.16 -12.75
CA LYS A 367 -37.19 21.57 -13.99
C LYS A 367 -36.14 20.48 -13.72
N VAL A 368 -35.30 20.65 -12.70
CA VAL A 368 -34.30 19.65 -12.29
C VAL A 368 -34.97 18.38 -11.78
N LEU A 369 -36.01 18.52 -10.94
CA LEU A 369 -36.77 17.38 -10.44
C LEU A 369 -37.54 16.65 -11.55
N GLN A 370 -38.06 17.37 -12.54
CA GLN A 370 -38.73 16.78 -13.69
C GLN A 370 -37.74 15.98 -14.58
N LYS A 371 -36.54 16.53 -14.85
CA LYS A 371 -35.49 15.84 -15.62
C LYS A 371 -34.90 14.65 -14.88
N ALA A 372 -34.65 14.76 -13.57
CA ALA A 372 -34.16 13.66 -12.75
C ALA A 372 -35.16 12.49 -12.68
N ARG A 373 -36.46 12.79 -12.70
CA ARG A 373 -37.52 11.77 -12.80
C ARG A 373 -37.55 11.08 -14.17
N ALA A 374 -37.38 11.84 -15.27
CA ALA A 374 -37.34 11.29 -16.62
C ALA A 374 -36.20 10.28 -16.81
N VAL A 375 -34.99 10.60 -16.32
CA VAL A 375 -33.80 9.72 -16.35
C VAL A 375 -34.02 8.42 -15.54
N LYS A 376 -34.81 8.49 -14.47
CA LYS A 376 -35.11 7.31 -13.62
C LYS A 376 -36.16 6.37 -14.22
N THR A 377 -36.94 6.84 -15.19
CA THR A 377 -38.02 6.06 -15.84
C THR A 377 -37.65 5.55 -17.23
N SER A 378 -36.64 6.11 -17.89
CA SER A 378 -36.11 5.57 -19.15
C SER A 378 -35.03 4.52 -18.85
N ASN A 379 -35.42 3.24 -18.81
CA ASN A 379 -34.48 2.13 -19.08
C ASN A 379 -34.09 2.18 -20.57
N GLU A 380 -33.24 3.14 -20.96
CA GLU A 380 -32.56 3.11 -22.25
C GLU A 380 -31.04 2.97 -22.02
N PRO A 381 -30.37 2.13 -22.85
CA PRO A 381 -28.96 1.81 -22.70
C PRO A 381 -28.10 3.04 -22.99
N ASP A 382 -26.88 3.04 -22.46
CA ASP A 382 -25.83 4.02 -22.77
C ASP A 382 -25.59 4.09 -24.29
N SER A 383 -26.33 4.97 -24.95
CA SER A 383 -25.99 5.49 -26.27
C SER A 383 -26.45 6.93 -26.32
N MET A 384 -25.49 7.84 -26.35
CA MET A 384 -25.74 9.13 -26.96
C MET A 384 -24.63 9.39 -27.97
N ASP A 385 -25.10 9.44 -29.21
CA ASP A 385 -24.38 9.69 -30.44
C ASP A 385 -23.44 10.89 -30.36
N VAL A 386 -22.29 10.68 -30.99
CA VAL A 386 -21.36 11.71 -31.41
C VAL A 386 -21.93 12.31 -32.68
N ASP A 387 -22.58 13.47 -32.59
CA ASP A 387 -22.90 14.27 -33.77
C ASP A 387 -21.92 15.44 -33.92
N SER A 388 -21.12 15.29 -34.99
CA SER A 388 -20.32 16.24 -35.79
C SER A 388 -19.38 17.23 -35.11
#